data_AF-A0A379URF9-F1
#
_entry.id   AF-A0A379URF9-F1
#
_cell.length_a   1.000
_cell.length_b   1.000
_cell.length_c   1.000
_cell.angle_alpha   90.00
_cell.angle_beta   90.00
_cell.angle_gamma   90.00
#
_symmetry.space_group_name_H-M   'P 1'
#
loop_
_entity.id
_entity.type
_entity.pdbx_description
1 polymer ?
#
loop_
_entity_poly.entity_id
_entity_poly.type
_entity_poly.pdbx_seq_one_letter_code
_entity_poly.pdbx_strand_id
1 'polypeptide(L)'
;MTGGRLYAHSIESIMPGFATSAPIERVVTREKISFLTEESAVTLDFHRAPPTPPLTSYTVLRNKLDPWLMAQAEQAGAQFIPGVRVDALVREGNRVTGVQAGDDILDANIVILADGVNSMLGRSLDMVPVSSAHHYAVGVKELIGLSPALIEERFNLASHEGAAWLFAGAPSNGLMGGGFLYTNRDSVSLGWYVAWATLLTRPKAYRKCWKILNSIRRYAL
;
A
#
# COMPACT_ATOMS: atom_id res chain seq x y z
N MET A 1 -5.13 -2.79 1.56
CA MET A 1 -4.84 -1.37 1.88
C MET A 1 -3.36 -1.12 1.68
N THR A 2 -2.97 -0.05 0.98
CA THR A 2 -1.56 0.34 0.76
C THR A 2 -1.42 1.85 0.91
N GLY A 3 -0.19 2.35 1.13
CA GLY A 3 0.06 3.79 1.13
C GLY A 3 -0.27 4.43 -0.22
N GLY A 4 0.02 3.72 -1.31
CA GLY A 4 -0.36 4.11 -2.67
C GLY A 4 0.81 4.47 -3.58
N ARG A 5 2.06 4.22 -3.19
CA ARG A 5 3.19 4.33 -4.12
C ARG A 5 3.44 2.99 -4.82
N LEU A 6 3.45 3.00 -6.14
CA LEU A 6 3.70 1.84 -7.01
C LEU A 6 5.00 2.09 -7.79
N TYR A 7 5.95 1.17 -7.70
CA TYR A 7 7.16 1.20 -8.52
C TYR A 7 6.90 0.47 -9.85
N ALA A 8 7.19 1.12 -10.97
CA ALA A 8 6.82 0.62 -12.30
C ALA A 8 7.58 -0.66 -12.69
N HIS A 9 8.78 -0.87 -12.16
CA HIS A 9 9.70 -1.94 -12.56
C HIS A 9 9.06 -3.31 -12.80
N SER A 10 8.32 -3.84 -11.82
CA SER A 10 7.74 -5.19 -11.91
C SER A 10 6.51 -5.27 -12.80
N ILE A 11 5.73 -4.19 -12.93
CA ILE A 11 4.52 -4.21 -13.74
C ILE A 11 4.84 -3.90 -15.22
N GLU A 12 5.83 -3.05 -15.48
CA GLU A 12 6.34 -2.79 -16.84
C GLU A 12 6.90 -4.06 -17.50
N SER A 13 7.46 -5.00 -16.72
CA SER A 13 7.93 -6.28 -17.27
C SER A 13 6.79 -7.24 -17.67
N ILE A 14 5.59 -7.03 -17.15
CA ILE A 14 4.41 -7.88 -17.43
C ILE A 14 3.48 -7.20 -18.44
N MET A 15 3.28 -5.88 -18.30
CA MET A 15 2.43 -5.04 -19.12
C MET A 15 3.19 -3.75 -19.49
N PRO A 16 4.05 -3.79 -20.52
CA PRO A 16 4.80 -2.60 -20.95
C PRO A 16 3.87 -1.43 -21.30
N GLY A 17 4.16 -0.25 -20.76
CA GLY A 17 3.37 0.96 -21.01
C GLY A 17 2.03 1.01 -20.28
N PHE A 18 1.82 0.16 -19.26
CA PHE A 18 0.55 0.08 -18.50
C PHE A 18 0.03 1.44 -18.02
N ALA A 19 0.94 2.35 -17.65
CA ALA A 19 0.61 3.66 -17.11
C ALA A 19 -0.17 4.55 -18.09
N THR A 20 -0.19 4.21 -19.39
CA THR A 20 -0.95 4.94 -20.43
C THR A 20 -2.47 4.77 -20.28
N SER A 21 -2.92 3.63 -19.76
CA SER A 21 -4.35 3.31 -19.60
C SER A 21 -4.75 3.01 -18.16
N ALA A 22 -3.79 2.67 -17.30
CA ALA A 22 -4.05 2.44 -15.87
C ALA A 22 -4.50 3.73 -15.17
N PRO A 23 -5.37 3.63 -14.14
CA PRO A 23 -5.83 4.78 -13.36
C PRO A 23 -4.75 5.25 -12.37
N ILE A 24 -3.66 5.77 -12.93
CA ILE A 24 -2.56 6.40 -12.19
C ILE A 24 -3.02 7.77 -11.66
N GLU A 25 -2.57 8.11 -10.45
CA GLU A 25 -2.83 9.41 -9.86
C GLU A 25 -1.78 10.45 -10.29
N ARG A 26 -0.51 10.31 -9.88
CA ARG A 26 0.60 11.23 -10.22
C ARG A 26 1.93 10.48 -10.42
N VAL A 27 2.83 11.03 -11.24
CA VAL A 27 4.21 10.54 -11.41
C VAL A 27 5.09 11.08 -10.29
N VAL A 28 5.72 10.23 -9.48
CA VAL A 28 6.55 10.70 -8.36
C VAL A 28 7.89 11.26 -8.88
N THR A 29 8.04 12.57 -8.82
CA THR A 29 9.25 13.33 -9.16
C THR A 29 9.96 13.90 -7.95
N ARG A 30 9.21 14.09 -6.85
CA ARG A 30 9.71 14.68 -5.61
C ARG A 30 9.62 13.69 -4.45
N GLU A 31 10.69 13.57 -3.70
CA GLU A 31 10.79 12.69 -2.54
C GLU A 31 11.26 13.48 -1.33
N LYS A 32 10.57 13.30 -0.21
CA LYS A 32 10.88 14.02 1.03
C LYS A 32 10.99 13.05 2.18
N ILE A 33 11.94 13.31 3.08
CA ILE A 33 12.04 12.63 4.36
C ILE A 33 12.13 13.70 5.44
N SER A 34 11.16 13.71 6.35
CA SER A 34 11.17 14.61 7.51
C SER A 34 11.41 13.85 8.80
N PHE A 35 12.32 14.40 9.61
CA PHE A 35 12.55 14.01 10.99
C PHE A 35 11.91 15.06 11.90
N LEU A 36 10.87 14.67 12.60
CA LEU A 36 10.02 15.56 13.39
C LEU A 36 10.41 15.48 14.86
N THR A 37 10.44 16.64 15.52
CA THR A 37 10.32 16.78 16.97
C THR A 37 8.87 17.14 17.31
N GLU A 38 8.57 17.47 18.57
CA GLU A 38 7.22 17.96 18.94
C GLU A 38 6.90 19.33 18.32
N GLU A 39 7.92 20.16 18.08
CA GLU A 39 7.76 21.57 17.71
C GLU A 39 8.47 21.96 16.40
N SER A 40 9.36 21.10 15.88
CA SER A 40 10.21 21.39 14.73
C SER A 40 10.40 20.18 13.82
N ALA A 41 10.96 20.40 12.64
CA ALA A 41 11.31 19.31 11.73
C ALA A 41 12.55 19.67 10.90
N VAL A 42 13.34 18.65 10.58
CA VAL A 42 14.37 18.71 9.53
C VAL A 42 13.88 17.89 8.34
N THR A 43 13.99 18.45 7.13
CA THR A 43 13.52 17.79 5.91
C THR A 43 14.63 17.71 4.88
N LEU A 44 14.88 16.49 4.39
CA LEU A 44 15.60 16.26 3.15
C LEU A 44 14.58 16.27 2.00
N ASP A 45 14.82 17.09 0.99
CA ASP A 45 13.92 17.27 -0.15
C ASP A 45 14.71 17.05 -1.45
N PHE A 46 14.33 16.00 -2.18
CA PHE A 46 14.93 15.60 -3.44
C PHE A 46 13.91 15.77 -4.56
N HIS A 47 14.28 16.52 -5.59
CA HIS A 47 13.47 16.73 -6.77
C HIS A 47 14.29 16.42 -8.02
N ARG A 48 13.70 15.64 -8.93
CA ARG A 48 14.26 15.31 -10.24
C ARG A 48 13.21 15.44 -11.33
N ALA A 49 13.67 15.59 -12.57
CA ALA A 49 12.80 15.45 -13.73
C ALA A 49 12.09 14.07 -13.75
N PRO A 50 10.91 13.96 -14.39
CA PRO A 50 10.20 12.70 -14.55
C PRO A 50 11.11 11.56 -15.05
N PRO A 51 11.31 10.49 -14.25
CA PRO A 51 12.07 9.33 -14.71
C PRO A 51 11.30 8.60 -15.82
N THR A 52 12.04 7.96 -16.73
CA THR A 52 11.44 7.07 -17.72
C THR A 52 11.20 5.66 -17.14
N PRO A 53 10.15 4.95 -17.59
CA PRO A 53 9.97 3.55 -17.24
C PRO A 53 11.22 2.74 -17.64
N PRO A 54 11.62 1.73 -16.84
CA PRO A 54 10.97 1.20 -15.65
C PRO A 54 11.32 1.91 -14.33
N LEU A 55 12.10 3.01 -14.37
CA LEU A 55 12.61 3.71 -13.17
C LEU A 55 11.58 4.65 -12.52
N THR A 56 10.39 4.72 -13.11
CA THR A 56 9.28 5.52 -12.63
C THR A 56 8.58 4.89 -11.44
N SER A 57 8.05 5.74 -10.57
CA SER A 57 7.06 5.33 -9.58
C SER A 57 5.87 6.27 -9.62
N TYR A 58 4.71 5.74 -9.32
CA TYR A 58 3.45 6.45 -9.41
C TYR A 58 2.74 6.43 -8.07
N THR A 59 1.94 7.46 -7.80
CA THR A 59 0.88 7.35 -6.81
C THR A 59 -0.34 6.71 -7.45
N VAL A 60 -1.03 5.85 -6.70
CA VAL A 60 -2.18 5.07 -7.13
C VAL A 60 -3.18 4.92 -5.99
N LEU A 61 -4.46 4.83 -6.35
CA LEU A 61 -5.53 4.43 -5.45
C LEU A 61 -5.98 3.02 -5.80
N ARG A 62 -5.76 2.07 -4.88
CA ARG A 62 -6.05 0.64 -5.10
C ARG A 62 -7.52 0.35 -5.45
N ASN A 63 -8.47 1.12 -4.93
CA ASN A 63 -9.87 1.00 -5.31
C ASN A 63 -10.15 1.36 -6.78
N LYS A 64 -9.25 2.09 -7.44
CA LYS A 64 -9.29 2.34 -8.88
C LYS A 64 -8.40 1.35 -9.64
N LEU A 65 -7.18 1.13 -9.16
CA LEU A 65 -6.18 0.29 -9.82
C LEU A 65 -6.57 -1.19 -9.86
N ASP A 66 -7.14 -1.74 -8.79
CA ASP A 66 -7.45 -3.17 -8.72
C ASP A 66 -8.55 -3.59 -9.71
N PRO A 67 -9.69 -2.86 -9.83
CA PRO A 67 -10.66 -3.13 -10.88
C PRO A 67 -10.07 -3.03 -12.29
N TRP A 68 -9.13 -2.10 -12.52
CA TRP A 68 -8.44 -2.00 -13.79
C TRP A 68 -7.56 -3.23 -14.06
N LEU A 69 -6.75 -3.66 -13.09
CA LEU A 69 -5.93 -4.87 -13.19
C LEU A 69 -6.77 -6.12 -13.42
N MET A 70 -7.91 -6.22 -12.73
CA MET A 70 -8.89 -7.28 -12.92
C MET A 70 -9.39 -7.33 -14.37
N ALA A 71 -9.81 -6.19 -14.93
CA ALA A 71 -10.25 -6.10 -16.32
C ALA A 71 -9.14 -6.49 -17.32
N GLN A 72 -7.88 -6.13 -17.04
CA GLN A 72 -6.75 -6.58 -17.87
C GLN A 72 -6.56 -8.11 -17.81
N ALA A 73 -6.72 -8.72 -16.64
CA ALA A 73 -6.65 -10.18 -16.50
C ALA A 73 -7.79 -10.89 -17.23
N GLU A 74 -9.02 -10.37 -17.16
CA GLU A 74 -10.17 -10.90 -17.89
C GLU A 74 -9.99 -10.80 -19.40
N GLN A 75 -9.47 -9.68 -19.90
CA GLN A 75 -9.11 -9.51 -21.31
C GLN A 75 -8.03 -10.50 -21.76
N ALA A 76 -7.14 -10.90 -20.85
CA ALA A 76 -6.14 -11.94 -21.10
C ALA A 76 -6.70 -13.39 -20.98
N GLY A 77 -8.00 -13.54 -20.70
CA GLY A 77 -8.68 -14.84 -20.65
C GLY A 77 -8.83 -15.45 -19.26
N ALA A 78 -8.49 -14.72 -18.19
CA ALA A 78 -8.79 -15.16 -16.83
C ALA A 78 -10.29 -15.02 -16.53
N GLN A 79 -10.83 -15.93 -15.71
CA GLN A 79 -12.16 -15.76 -15.13
C GLN A 79 -12.02 -15.19 -13.71
N PHE A 80 -12.77 -14.13 -13.43
CA PHE A 80 -12.80 -13.53 -12.10
C PHE A 80 -14.12 -13.81 -11.38
N ILE A 81 -14.05 -14.24 -10.12
CA ILE A 81 -15.21 -14.53 -9.28
C ILE A 81 -15.15 -13.64 -8.03
N PRO A 82 -15.74 -12.42 -8.05
CA PRO A 82 -15.73 -11.51 -6.92
C PRO A 82 -16.61 -12.00 -5.77
N GLY A 83 -16.34 -11.50 -4.56
CA GLY A 83 -17.21 -11.71 -3.40
C GLY A 83 -17.17 -13.11 -2.80
N VAL A 84 -16.29 -13.98 -3.30
CA VAL A 84 -16.11 -15.35 -2.80
C VAL A 84 -14.87 -15.42 -1.92
N ARG A 85 -15.04 -15.94 -0.69
CA ARG A 85 -13.93 -16.26 0.20
C ARG A 85 -13.63 -17.75 0.10
N VAL A 86 -12.39 -18.09 -0.22
CA VAL A 86 -11.92 -19.48 -0.11
C VAL A 86 -11.71 -19.83 1.36
N ASP A 87 -12.39 -20.86 1.83
CA ASP A 87 -12.37 -21.31 3.22
C ASP A 87 -11.33 -22.42 3.45
N ALA A 88 -11.13 -23.31 2.46
CA ALA A 88 -10.23 -24.45 2.58
C ALA A 88 -9.62 -24.87 1.23
N LEU A 89 -8.60 -25.74 1.30
CA LEU A 89 -7.97 -26.38 0.14
C LEU A 89 -8.46 -27.81 0.03
N VAL A 90 -8.84 -28.22 -1.18
CA VAL A 90 -9.18 -29.62 -1.48
C VAL A 90 -7.90 -30.39 -1.75
N ARG A 91 -7.79 -31.62 -1.21
CA ARG A 91 -6.58 -32.43 -1.25
C ARG A 91 -6.85 -33.89 -1.55
N GLU A 92 -5.93 -34.50 -2.29
CA GLU A 92 -5.80 -35.94 -2.47
C GLU A 92 -4.40 -36.36 -2.02
N GLY A 93 -4.32 -36.99 -0.85
CA GLY A 93 -3.03 -37.26 -0.20
C GLY A 93 -2.26 -35.96 0.06
N ASN A 94 -1.07 -35.84 -0.49
CA ASN A 94 -0.19 -34.66 -0.34
C ASN A 94 -0.38 -33.61 -1.45
N ARG A 95 -1.30 -33.82 -2.39
CA ARG A 95 -1.52 -32.92 -3.53
C ARG A 95 -2.75 -32.04 -3.28
N VAL A 96 -2.60 -30.72 -3.47
CA VAL A 96 -3.75 -29.80 -3.55
C VAL A 96 -4.39 -29.94 -4.93
N THR A 97 -5.70 -30.12 -4.95
CA THR A 97 -6.48 -30.40 -6.17
C THR A 97 -7.59 -29.40 -6.43
N GLY A 98 -7.73 -28.39 -5.58
CA GLY A 98 -8.76 -27.37 -5.71
C GLY A 98 -8.91 -26.50 -4.48
N VAL A 99 -9.96 -25.70 -4.47
CA VAL A 99 -10.34 -24.81 -3.37
C VAL A 99 -11.81 -25.02 -3.03
N GLN A 100 -12.14 -24.83 -1.75
CA GLN A 100 -13.52 -24.85 -1.26
C GLN A 100 -13.92 -23.45 -0.81
N ALA A 101 -15.12 -23.02 -1.21
CA ALA A 101 -15.74 -21.78 -0.76
C ALA A 101 -17.21 -22.06 -0.37
N GLY A 102 -17.51 -22.04 0.92
CA GLY A 102 -18.78 -22.54 1.45
C GLY A 102 -19.00 -24.00 1.07
N ASP A 103 -20.11 -24.26 0.40
CA ASP A 103 -20.49 -25.60 -0.08
C ASP A 103 -19.94 -25.92 -1.49
N ASP A 104 -19.38 -24.91 -2.18
CA ASP A 104 -18.86 -25.07 -3.54
C ASP A 104 -17.40 -25.53 -3.55
N ILE A 105 -17.09 -26.46 -4.46
CA ILE A 105 -15.73 -26.94 -4.74
C ILE A 105 -15.34 -26.53 -6.15
N LEU A 106 -14.18 -25.91 -6.29
CA LEU A 106 -13.56 -25.59 -7.56
C LEU A 106 -12.27 -26.40 -7.70
N ASP A 107 -12.27 -27.35 -8.64
CA ASP A 107 -11.11 -28.16 -8.97
C ASP A 107 -10.06 -27.36 -9.75
N ALA A 108 -8.78 -27.60 -9.46
CA ALA A 108 -7.66 -26.97 -10.14
C ALA A 108 -6.43 -27.89 -10.18
N ASN A 109 -5.68 -27.83 -11.27
CA ASN A 109 -4.39 -28.53 -11.35
C ASN A 109 -3.32 -27.87 -10.45
N ILE A 110 -3.40 -26.54 -10.30
CA ILE A 110 -2.46 -25.73 -9.52
C ILE A 110 -3.28 -24.64 -8.79
N VAL A 111 -2.99 -24.45 -7.51
CA VAL A 111 -3.55 -23.36 -6.70
C VAL A 111 -2.43 -22.39 -6.32
N ILE A 112 -2.60 -21.11 -6.65
CA ILE A 112 -1.67 -20.04 -6.27
C ILE A 112 -2.28 -19.25 -5.12
N LEU A 113 -1.64 -19.29 -3.94
CA LEU A 113 -2.07 -18.52 -2.77
C LEU A 113 -1.52 -17.09 -2.84
N ALA A 114 -2.37 -16.15 -3.28
CA ALA A 114 -2.10 -14.72 -3.31
C ALA A 114 -2.97 -13.93 -2.30
N ASP A 115 -3.31 -14.55 -1.17
CA ASP A 115 -4.23 -14.07 -0.13
C ASP A 115 -3.60 -13.06 0.86
N GLY A 116 -2.33 -12.70 0.63
CA GLY A 116 -1.66 -11.58 1.29
C GLY A 116 -1.17 -11.88 2.71
N VAL A 117 -1.01 -10.82 3.50
CA VAL A 117 -0.25 -10.80 4.76
C VAL A 117 -0.75 -11.77 5.83
N ASN A 118 -2.03 -12.15 5.79
CA ASN A 118 -2.71 -13.01 6.77
C ASN A 118 -3.10 -14.36 6.15
N SER A 119 -2.21 -14.97 5.36
CA SER A 119 -2.50 -16.24 4.68
C SER A 119 -2.83 -17.37 5.65
N MET A 120 -4.11 -17.69 5.81
CA MET A 120 -4.57 -18.80 6.65
C MET A 120 -4.43 -20.14 5.92
N LEU A 121 -4.65 -20.13 4.60
CA LEU A 121 -4.53 -21.32 3.75
C LEU A 121 -3.08 -21.75 3.63
N GLY A 122 -2.14 -20.81 3.50
CA GLY A 122 -0.71 -21.12 3.46
C GLY A 122 -0.21 -21.73 4.78
N ARG A 123 -0.77 -21.30 5.92
CA ARG A 123 -0.48 -21.93 7.23
C ARG A 123 -1.07 -23.33 7.34
N SER A 124 -2.26 -23.57 6.78
CA SER A 124 -2.87 -24.92 6.78
C SER A 124 -2.06 -25.96 5.99
N LEU A 125 -1.14 -25.49 5.14
CA LEU A 125 -0.19 -26.31 4.37
C LEU A 125 1.19 -26.39 5.02
N ASP A 126 1.39 -25.77 6.19
CA ASP A 126 2.71 -25.56 6.81
C ASP A 126 3.73 -24.84 5.88
N MET A 127 3.25 -24.18 4.82
CA MET A 127 4.09 -23.39 3.89
C MET A 127 4.40 -22.00 4.43
N VAL A 128 3.55 -21.50 5.32
CA VAL A 128 3.72 -20.19 5.96
C VAL A 128 3.91 -20.42 7.47
N PRO A 129 5.02 -19.98 8.06
CA PRO A 129 5.24 -20.16 9.49
C PRO A 129 4.25 -19.35 10.34
N VAL A 130 4.14 -19.72 11.61
CA VAL A 130 3.39 -18.93 12.59
C VAL A 130 3.97 -17.52 12.66
N SER A 131 3.09 -16.54 12.60
CA SER A 131 3.45 -15.13 12.57
C SER A 131 3.99 -14.64 13.90
N SER A 132 5.25 -14.18 13.90
CA SER A 132 5.81 -13.40 15.01
C SER A 132 5.40 -11.94 14.89
N ALA A 133 5.05 -11.29 16.01
CA ALA A 133 4.69 -9.88 16.03
C ALA A 133 5.81 -8.93 15.55
N HIS A 134 7.05 -9.41 15.49
CA HIS A 134 8.20 -8.67 14.97
C HIS A 134 8.21 -8.57 13.43
N HIS A 135 7.44 -9.41 12.73
CA HIS A 135 7.37 -9.40 11.25
C HIS A 135 6.27 -8.49 10.70
N TYR A 136 5.45 -7.88 11.56
CA TYR A 136 4.26 -7.13 11.15
C TYR A 136 4.28 -5.71 11.68
N ALA A 137 3.61 -4.83 10.94
CA ALA A 137 3.23 -3.51 11.41
C ALA A 137 1.73 -3.31 11.23
N VAL A 138 1.12 -2.57 12.14
CA VAL A 138 -0.26 -2.10 12.01
C VAL A 138 -0.22 -0.74 11.37
N GLY A 139 -0.86 -0.61 10.20
CA GLY A 139 -0.96 0.62 9.44
C GLY A 139 -2.37 1.20 9.47
N VAL A 140 -2.45 2.52 9.63
CA VAL A 140 -3.66 3.32 9.41
C VAL A 140 -3.42 4.25 8.23
N LYS A 141 -4.45 4.45 7.42
CA LYS A 141 -4.42 5.34 6.26
C LYS A 141 -5.71 6.13 6.22
N GLU A 142 -5.58 7.39 5.84
CA GLU A 142 -6.67 8.29 5.55
C GLU A 142 -6.47 8.93 4.17
N LEU A 143 -7.58 9.26 3.53
CA LEU A 143 -7.62 9.99 2.28
C LEU A 143 -8.19 11.37 2.57
N ILE A 144 -7.43 12.41 2.28
CA ILE A 144 -7.83 13.80 2.55
C ILE A 144 -8.02 14.49 1.21
N GLY A 145 -9.25 14.95 0.93
CA GLY A 145 -9.57 15.67 -0.31
C GLY A 145 -8.90 17.04 -0.34
N LEU A 146 -8.22 17.36 -1.45
CA LEU A 146 -7.58 18.64 -1.71
C LEU A 146 -7.68 18.94 -3.19
N SER A 147 -7.96 20.18 -3.59
CA SER A 147 -8.00 20.51 -5.01
C SER A 147 -6.63 20.29 -5.66
N PRO A 148 -6.57 19.91 -6.96
CA PRO A 148 -5.31 19.74 -7.68
C PRO A 148 -4.38 20.97 -7.56
N ALA A 149 -4.95 22.18 -7.69
CA ALA A 149 -4.22 23.44 -7.56
C ALA A 149 -3.57 23.60 -6.17
N LEU A 150 -4.29 23.24 -5.10
CA LEU A 150 -3.76 23.34 -3.74
C LEU A 150 -2.63 22.31 -3.50
N ILE A 151 -2.72 21.14 -4.12
CA ILE A 151 -1.65 20.13 -4.09
C ILE A 151 -0.42 20.65 -4.84
N GLU A 152 -0.60 21.16 -6.06
CA GLU A 152 0.48 21.71 -6.88
C GLU A 152 1.22 22.85 -6.17
N GLU A 153 0.48 23.77 -5.57
CA GLU A 153 1.02 24.88 -4.78
C GLU A 153 1.79 24.39 -3.54
N ARG A 154 1.15 23.59 -2.68
CA ARG A 154 1.72 23.20 -1.38
C ARG A 154 2.93 22.29 -1.48
N PHE A 155 2.91 21.39 -2.47
CA PHE A 155 3.99 20.43 -2.67
C PHE A 155 5.00 20.90 -3.72
N ASN A 156 4.76 22.08 -4.33
CA ASN A 156 5.57 22.67 -5.39
C ASN A 156 5.84 21.64 -6.50
N LEU A 157 4.75 21.26 -7.17
CA LEU A 157 4.67 20.23 -8.21
C LEU A 157 4.00 20.81 -9.46
N ALA A 158 4.40 20.33 -10.64
CA ALA A 158 3.59 20.50 -11.84
C ALA A 158 2.35 19.59 -11.84
N SER A 159 1.42 19.81 -12.77
CA SER A 159 0.07 19.20 -12.72
C SER A 159 0.04 17.66 -12.69
N HIS A 160 1.01 17.00 -13.33
CA HIS A 160 1.14 15.53 -13.40
C HIS A 160 2.19 14.96 -12.44
N GLU A 161 2.96 15.84 -11.80
CA GLU A 161 4.01 15.47 -10.86
C GLU A 161 3.42 15.17 -9.48
N GLY A 162 4.08 14.28 -8.76
CA GLY A 162 3.68 13.79 -7.45
C GLY A 162 4.84 13.82 -6.47
N ALA A 163 4.49 13.98 -5.20
CA ALA A 163 5.41 13.89 -4.08
C ALA A 163 5.19 12.58 -3.29
N ALA A 164 6.30 11.96 -2.90
CA ALA A 164 6.34 10.92 -1.89
C ALA A 164 7.06 11.41 -0.64
N TRP A 165 6.35 11.54 0.48
CA TRP A 165 6.90 12.11 1.70
C TRP A 165 6.84 11.11 2.85
N LEU A 166 7.99 10.81 3.45
CA LEU A 166 8.11 9.96 4.65
C LEU A 166 8.38 10.79 5.90
N PHE A 167 7.85 10.32 7.03
CA PHE A 167 7.94 11.00 8.32
C PHE A 167 8.48 10.03 9.38
N ALA A 168 9.47 10.47 10.14
CA ALA A 168 10.02 9.77 11.31
C ALA A 168 10.16 10.74 12.50
N GLY A 169 10.37 10.21 13.70
CA GLY A 169 10.65 11.01 14.90
C GLY A 169 9.49 11.08 15.89
N ALA A 170 9.30 12.23 16.54
CA ALA A 170 8.40 12.45 17.67
C ALA A 170 6.97 11.90 17.49
N PRO A 171 6.34 11.91 16.30
CA PRO A 171 5.05 11.25 16.14
C PRO A 171 5.11 9.78 16.55
N SER A 172 6.20 9.05 16.30
CA SER A 172 6.29 7.67 16.76
C SER A 172 6.31 7.51 18.28
N ASN A 173 6.55 8.57 19.06
CA ASN A 173 6.61 8.55 20.52
C ASN A 173 7.56 7.45 21.04
N GLY A 174 8.73 7.32 20.39
CA GLY A 174 9.76 6.33 20.71
C GLY A 174 9.43 4.90 20.27
N LEU A 175 8.40 4.70 19.45
CA LEU A 175 8.02 3.40 18.91
C LEU A 175 8.66 3.20 17.53
N MET A 176 8.90 1.94 17.15
CA MET A 176 9.30 1.61 15.79
C MET A 176 8.10 1.81 14.86
N GLY A 177 8.12 2.89 14.10
CA GLY A 177 7.02 3.30 13.23
C GLY A 177 7.38 4.51 12.40
N GLY A 178 6.52 4.84 11.43
CA GLY A 178 6.73 5.93 10.50
C GLY A 178 5.43 6.36 9.83
N GLY A 179 5.48 7.55 9.24
CA GLY A 179 4.38 8.13 8.51
C GLY A 179 4.70 8.24 7.02
N PHE A 180 3.66 8.36 6.22
CA PHE A 180 3.78 8.70 4.80
C PHE A 180 2.69 9.68 4.38
N LEU A 181 2.99 10.54 3.41
CA LEU A 181 2.04 11.34 2.68
C LEU A 181 2.37 11.27 1.19
N TYR A 182 1.42 10.80 0.39
CA TYR A 182 1.55 10.72 -1.07
C TYR A 182 0.48 11.56 -1.74
N THR A 183 0.86 12.36 -2.73
CA THR A 183 -0.08 13.22 -3.47
C THR A 183 -0.81 12.42 -4.55
N ASN A 184 -2.14 12.45 -4.52
CA ASN A 184 -2.99 11.93 -5.58
C ASN A 184 -3.49 13.11 -6.45
N ARG A 185 -4.41 12.87 -7.39
CA ARG A 185 -4.90 13.93 -8.29
C ARG A 185 -5.66 15.03 -7.54
N ASP A 186 -6.62 14.62 -6.70
CA ASP A 186 -7.59 15.46 -5.98
C ASP A 186 -7.63 15.15 -4.47
N SER A 187 -6.58 14.50 -3.97
CA SER A 187 -6.47 14.10 -2.58
C SER A 187 -5.02 13.83 -2.20
N VAL A 188 -4.76 13.66 -0.92
CA VAL A 188 -3.51 13.10 -0.39
C VAL A 188 -3.79 11.83 0.40
N SER A 189 -2.94 10.83 0.20
CA SER A 189 -2.90 9.60 0.99
C SER A 189 -1.98 9.82 2.18
N LEU A 190 -2.55 10.08 3.37
CA LEU A 190 -1.80 10.22 4.62
C LEU A 190 -1.90 8.92 5.42
N GLY A 191 -0.81 8.42 5.96
CA GLY A 191 -0.85 7.25 6.82
C GLY A 191 0.27 7.16 7.81
N TRP A 192 0.11 6.21 8.71
CA TRP A 192 1.03 5.91 9.79
C TRP A 192 1.07 4.41 10.02
N TYR A 193 2.24 3.87 10.37
CA TYR A 193 2.37 2.50 10.82
C TYR A 193 3.25 2.38 12.06
N VAL A 194 3.00 1.32 12.83
CA VAL A 194 3.79 0.96 14.01
C VAL A 194 4.00 -0.55 14.04
N ALA A 195 5.20 -1.00 14.42
CA ALA A 195 5.52 -2.41 14.55
C ALA A 195 4.57 -3.09 15.56
N TRP A 196 4.03 -4.26 15.20
CA TRP A 196 3.01 -4.95 15.99
C TRP A 196 3.56 -5.40 17.34
N ALA A 197 4.80 -5.89 17.40
CA ALA A 197 5.48 -6.22 18.67
C ALA A 197 5.45 -5.06 19.69
N THR A 198 5.52 -3.81 19.22
CA THR A 198 5.47 -2.63 20.09
C THR A 198 4.08 -2.42 20.71
N LEU A 199 3.01 -2.77 19.98
CA LEU A 199 1.65 -2.65 20.48
C LEU A 199 1.34 -3.69 21.57
N LEU A 200 1.98 -4.86 21.54
CA LEU A 200 1.81 -5.89 22.57
C LEU A 200 2.37 -5.44 23.92
N THR A 201 3.51 -4.75 23.93
CA THR A 201 4.14 -4.27 25.18
C THR A 201 3.56 -2.93 25.65
N ARG A 202 3.00 -2.13 24.74
CA ARG A 202 2.41 -0.82 25.04
C ARG A 202 1.02 -0.70 24.41
N PRO A 203 0.01 -1.40 24.91
CA PRO A 203 -1.31 -1.47 24.28
C PRO A 203 -2.03 -0.14 24.21
N LYS A 204 -1.69 0.88 25.00
CA LYS A 204 -2.29 2.23 24.85
C LYS A 204 -1.64 3.07 23.72
N ALA A 205 -0.58 2.58 23.09
CA ALA A 205 0.12 3.29 22.02
C ALA A 205 -0.75 3.50 20.77
N TYR A 206 -1.65 2.58 20.44
CA TYR A 206 -2.54 2.75 19.26
C TYR A 206 -3.46 3.97 19.41
N ARG A 207 -3.85 4.34 20.64
CA ARG A 207 -4.68 5.54 20.89
C ARG A 207 -3.96 6.84 20.51
N LYS A 208 -2.64 6.79 20.35
CA LYS A 208 -1.85 7.92 19.85
C LYS A 208 -1.77 7.96 18.32
N CYS A 209 -2.06 6.89 17.57
CA CYS A 209 -2.00 6.90 16.09
C CYS A 209 -2.81 8.05 15.46
N TRP A 210 -3.98 8.39 16.03
CA TRP A 210 -4.75 9.56 15.60
C TRP A 210 -4.08 10.90 15.93
N LYS A 211 -3.47 11.03 17.11
CA LYS A 211 -2.68 12.22 17.47
C LYS A 211 -1.48 12.39 16.55
N ILE A 212 -0.89 11.28 16.12
CA ILE A 212 0.25 11.23 15.21
C ILE A 212 -0.14 11.73 13.82
N LEU A 213 -1.23 11.21 13.26
CA LEU A 213 -1.78 11.71 11.99
C LEU A 213 -2.06 13.22 12.09
N ASN A 214 -2.62 13.69 13.20
CA ASN A 214 -2.85 15.13 13.43
C ASN A 214 -1.55 15.95 13.53
N SER A 215 -0.46 15.41 14.07
CA SER A 215 0.82 16.10 14.06
C SER A 215 1.40 16.20 12.66
N ILE A 216 1.32 15.15 11.84
CA ILE A 216 1.76 15.21 10.44
C ILE A 216 0.90 16.19 9.64
N ARG A 217 -0.42 16.20 9.87
CA ARG A 217 -1.34 17.17 9.26
C ARG A 217 -0.88 18.60 9.53
N ARG A 218 -0.72 19.00 10.80
CA ARG A 218 -0.30 20.35 11.17
C ARG A 218 1.02 20.80 10.52
N TYR A 219 1.89 19.85 10.20
CA TYR A 219 3.18 20.14 9.57
C TYR A 219 3.11 20.17 8.04
N ALA A 220 2.33 19.29 7.41
CA ALA A 220 2.37 19.05 5.97
C ALA A 220 1.14 19.56 5.21
N LEU A 221 0.03 19.88 5.89
CA LEU A 221 -1.28 20.24 5.34
C LEU A 221 -1.89 21.46 6.06
#